data_AF-A0A6M3XY70-F1
#
_entry.id   AF-A0A6M3XY70-F1
#
_cell.length_a   1.000
_cell.length_b   1.000
_cell.length_c   1.000
_cell.angle_alpha   90.00
_cell.angle_beta   90.00
_cell.angle_gamma   90.00
#
_symmetry.space_group_name_H-M   'P 1'
#
loop_
_entity.id
_entity.type
_entity.pdbx_description
1 polymer ?
#
loop_
_entity_poly.entity_id
_entity_poly.type
_entity_poly.pdbx_seq_one_letter_code
_entity_poly.pdbx_strand_id
1 'polypeptide(L)' 'MPIPREEIKQSSRPPIGLMPKKLHQEKRFYDVCSAIARHYSAGFKIPIEWVEEYNELLEQS' A
#
# COMPACT_ATOMS: atom_id res chain seq x y z
N MET A 1 -15.56 -11.47 41.13
CA MET A 1 -14.60 -12.40 40.54
C MET A 1 -13.88 -11.66 39.42
N PRO A 2 -12.56 -11.40 39.48
CA PRO A 2 -11.87 -10.70 38.39
C PRO A 2 -11.60 -11.66 37.23
N ILE A 3 -11.90 -11.16 36.03
CA ILE A 3 -11.68 -11.83 34.73
C ILE A 3 -10.18 -12.06 34.52
N PRO A 4 -9.72 -13.27 34.15
CA PRO A 4 -8.31 -13.51 33.86
C PRO A 4 -7.92 -12.76 32.58
N ARG A 5 -6.82 -12.00 32.65
CA ARG A 5 -6.27 -11.25 31.52
C ARG A 5 -5.76 -12.26 30.48
N GLU A 6 -6.42 -12.34 29.34
CA GLU A 6 -5.93 -13.15 28.22
C GLU A 6 -4.52 -12.69 27.86
N GLU A 7 -3.56 -13.61 28.01
CA GLU A 7 -2.17 -13.42 27.64
C GLU A 7 -2.09 -13.17 26.13
N ILE A 8 -1.72 -11.95 25.75
CA ILE A 8 -1.45 -11.58 24.37
C ILE A 8 -0.23 -12.41 23.94
N LYS A 9 -0.49 -13.51 23.25
CA LYS A 9 0.53 -14.43 22.73
C LYS A 9 1.38 -13.69 21.70
N GLN A 10 2.47 -13.09 22.19
CA GLN A 10 3.42 -12.31 21.41
C GLN A 10 4.12 -13.29 20.46
N SER A 11 3.62 -13.33 19.23
CA SER A 11 4.12 -14.22 18.19
C SER A 11 5.58 -13.86 17.93
N SER A 12 6.51 -14.79 18.23
CA SER A 12 7.95 -14.72 17.92
C SER A 12 8.23 -14.74 16.41
N ARG A 13 7.54 -13.90 15.64
CA ARG A 13 7.92 -13.65 14.26
C ARG A 13 9.12 -12.71 14.31
N PRO A 14 10.21 -13.00 13.57
CA PRO A 14 11.23 -12.00 13.36
C PRO A 14 10.56 -10.72 12.83
N PRO A 15 11.09 -9.53 13.14
CA PRO A 15 10.56 -8.29 12.58
C PRO A 15 10.43 -8.48 11.08
N ILE A 16 9.23 -8.22 10.55
CA ILE A 16 8.98 -8.38 9.12
C ILE A 16 10.04 -7.54 8.41
N GLY A 17 10.88 -8.18 7.60
CA GLY A 17 11.96 -7.48 6.91
C GLY A 17 11.35 -6.34 6.10
N LEU A 18 12.00 -5.17 6.10
CA LEU A 18 11.51 -4.05 5.31
C LEU A 18 11.65 -4.41 3.83
N MET A 19 10.55 -4.30 3.07
CA MET A 19 10.62 -4.55 1.63
C MET A 19 11.58 -3.54 0.99
N PRO A 20 12.49 -3.97 0.09
CA PRO A 20 13.37 -3.05 -0.61
C PRO A 20 12.57 -1.92 -1.26
N LYS A 21 13.05 -0.68 -1.11
CA LYS A 21 12.35 0.53 -1.59
C LYS A 21 11.95 0.43 -3.06
N LYS A 22 12.82 -0.12 -3.91
CA LYS A 22 12.55 -0.32 -5.35
C LYS A 22 11.34 -1.23 -5.59
N LEU A 23 11.34 -2.43 -4.99
CA LEU A 23 10.22 -3.36 -5.11
C LEU A 23 8.92 -2.79 -4.53
N HIS A 24 9.03 -1.97 -3.47
CA HIS A 24 7.88 -1.24 -2.91
C HIS A 24 7.32 -0.20 -3.87
N GLN A 25 8.18 0.59 -4.49
CA GLN A 25 7.79 1.61 -5.47
C GLN A 25 7.20 0.96 -6.73
N GLU A 26 7.80 -0.11 -7.26
CA GLU A 26 7.26 -0.83 -8.42
C GLU A 26 5.88 -1.42 -8.13
N LYS A 27 5.69 -2.06 -6.97
CA LYS A 27 4.36 -2.55 -6.55
C LYS A 27 3.36 -1.40 -6.42
N ARG A 28 3.80 -0.29 -5.82
CA ARG A 28 2.94 0.88 -5.61
C ARG A 28 2.51 1.50 -6.93
N PHE A 29 3.43 1.61 -7.89
CA PHE A 29 3.15 2.07 -9.25
C PHE A 29 2.07 1.22 -9.91
N TYR A 30 2.21 -0.11 -9.86
CA TYR A 30 1.20 -1.01 -10.43
C TYR A 30 -0.16 -0.86 -9.74
N ASP A 31 -0.18 -0.70 -8.42
CA ASP A 31 -1.41 -0.52 -7.64
C ASP A 31 -2.13 0.80 -8.02
N VAL A 32 -1.38 1.90 -8.14
CA VAL A 32 -1.89 3.21 -8.57
C VAL A 32 -2.42 3.13 -10.00
N CYS A 33 -1.68 2.54 -10.94
CA CYS A 33 -2.15 2.33 -12.31
C CYS A 33 -3.44 1.50 -12.36
N SER A 34 -3.52 0.42 -11.58
CA SER A 34 -4.71 -0.42 -11.52
C SER A 34 -5.91 0.32 -10.93
N ALA A 35 -5.70 1.11 -9.87
CA ALA A 35 -6.73 1.94 -9.27
C ALA A 35 -7.27 2.98 -10.28
N ILE A 36 -6.38 3.70 -10.96
CA ILE A 36 -6.73 4.67 -12.01
C ILE A 36 -7.52 3.99 -13.13
N ALA A 37 -7.05 2.84 -13.62
CA ALA A 37 -7.73 2.11 -14.70
C ALA A 37 -9.15 1.67 -14.31
N ARG A 38 -9.35 1.18 -13.07
CA ARG A 38 -10.68 0.84 -12.55
C ARG A 38 -11.58 2.07 -12.46
N HIS A 39 -11.05 3.19 -11.96
CA HIS A 39 -11.79 4.44 -11.82
C HIS A 39 -12.23 4.98 -13.19
N TYR A 40 -11.29 5.00 -14.14
CA TYR A 40 -11.50 5.39 -15.52
C TYR A 40 -12.55 4.51 -16.20
N SER A 41 -12.42 3.19 -16.08
CA SER A 41 -13.36 2.23 -16.68
C SER A 41 -14.78 2.35 -16.13
N ALA A 42 -14.94 2.81 -14.89
CA ALA A 42 -16.24 3.06 -14.28
C ALA A 42 -16.78 4.47 -14.56
N GLY A 43 -16.08 5.27 -15.38
CA GLY A 43 -16.50 6.62 -15.77
C GLY A 43 -16.40 7.66 -14.66
N PHE A 44 -15.64 7.37 -13.60
CA PHE A 44 -15.45 8.30 -12.50
C PHE A 44 -14.28 9.24 -12.77
N LYS A 45 -14.38 10.45 -12.22
CA LYS A 45 -13.27 11.40 -12.21
C LYS A 45 -12.10 10.79 -11.44
N ILE A 46 -10.91 10.83 -12.02
CA ILE A 46 -9.69 10.38 -11.37
C ILE A 46 -9.25 11.50 -10.38
N PRO A 47 -8.99 11.17 -9.10
CA PRO A 47 -8.42 12.12 -8.16
C PRO A 47 -7.06 12.64 -8.63
N ILE A 48 -6.80 13.94 -8.50
CA ILE A 48 -5.53 14.54 -8.91
C ILE A 48 -4.35 13.96 -8.12
N GLU A 49 -4.55 13.66 -6.84
CA GLU A 49 -3.55 13.06 -5.95
C GLU A 49 -3.01 11.73 -6.50
N TRP A 50 -3.85 10.94 -7.19
CA TRP A 50 -3.41 9.66 -7.79
C TRP A 50 -2.53 9.88 -9.03
N VAL A 51 -2.80 10.95 -9.77
CA VAL A 51 -2.00 11.33 -10.94
C VAL A 51 -0.67 11.94 -10.49
N GLU A 52 -0.68 12.75 -9.45
CA GLU A 52 0.53 13.28 -8.82
C GLU A 52 1.40 12.13 -8.29
N GLU A 53 0.83 11.18 -7.54
CA GLU A 53 1.55 10.02 -7.05
C GLU A 53 2.12 9.16 -8.20
N TYR A 54 1.37 8.98 -9.28
CA TYR A 54 1.85 8.30 -10.49
C TYR A 54 3.05 9.01 -11.13
N ASN A 55 3.01 10.34 -11.22
CA ASN A 55 4.11 11.13 -11.77
C ASN A 55 5.36 11.07 -10.87
N GLU A 56 5.19 11.20 -9.56
CA GLU A 56 6.29 11.07 -8.59
C GLU A 56 6.96 9.69 -8.66
N LEU A 57 6.17 8.62 -8.88
CA LEU A 57 6.70 7.27 -9.04
C LEU A 57 7.47 7.08 -10.35
N LEU A 58 7.08 7.77 -11.43
CA LEU A 58 7.82 7.77 -12.69
C LEU A 58 9.13 8.57 -12.59
N GLU A 59 9.13 9.70 -11.89
CA GLU A 59 10.34 10.49 -11.68
C GLU A 59 11.37 9.79 -10.80
N GLN A 60 10.93 8.84 -9.96
CA GLN A 60 11.80 8.02 -9.11
C GLN A 60 12.32 6.73 -9.79
N SER A 61 11.81 6.39 -10.99
CA SER A 61 12.15 5.15 -11.72
C SER A 61 13.45 5.22 -12.51
#